data_AF-A0AAU3G804-F1
#
_entry.id   AF-A0AAU3G804-F1
#
_cell.length_a   1.000
_cell.length_b   1.000
_cell.length_c   1.000
_cell.angle_alpha   90.00
_cell.angle_beta   90.00
_cell.angle_gamma   90.00
#
_symmetry.space_group_name_H-M   'P 1'
#
loop_
_entity.id
_entity.type
_entity.pdbx_description
1 polymer ?
#
loop_
_entity_poly.entity_id
_entity_poly.type
_entity_poly.pdbx_seq_one_letter_code
_entity_poly.pdbx_strand_id
1 'polypeptide(L)'
;MDLNYYQTLIAVADDSPVTESVVPQSRGAGKTIAVVQYELLAGSPYVYTQEDVLFESWFRRQNLPDASEQEVARLRDEFFSRSQACLRASPLPKKYGWGLAFDTEGRVALCPMDSTEYQALLADDGTKVLKAMRSSRL
;
A
#
# COMPACT_ATOMS: atom_id res chain seq x y z
N MET A 1 18.60 -4.82 1.35
CA MET A 1 17.96 -4.77 0.02
C MET A 1 16.71 -3.96 0.23
N ASP A 2 16.62 -2.81 -0.40
CA ASP A 2 15.51 -1.87 -0.22
C ASP A 2 14.23 -2.46 -0.84
N LEU A 3 13.13 -2.45 -0.07
CA LEU A 3 11.83 -2.93 -0.54
C LEU A 3 11.03 -1.85 -1.27
N ASN A 4 11.49 -0.60 -1.31
CA ASN A 4 10.75 0.53 -1.83
C ASN A 4 10.67 0.56 -3.37
N TYR A 5 9.68 1.30 -3.85
CA TYR A 5 9.52 1.67 -5.26
C TYR A 5 9.75 3.16 -5.39
N TYR A 6 10.28 3.59 -6.54
CA TYR A 6 10.60 4.99 -6.83
C TYR A 6 10.05 5.35 -8.20
N GLN A 7 9.40 6.51 -8.31
CA GLN A 7 8.83 7.03 -9.56
C GLN A 7 8.03 5.93 -10.30
N THR A 8 7.15 5.27 -9.54
CA THR A 8 6.47 4.04 -9.95
C THR A 8 4.99 4.15 -9.67
N LEU A 9 4.15 3.69 -10.60
CA LEU A 9 2.74 3.40 -10.33
C LEU A 9 2.57 1.89 -10.19
N ILE A 10 2.17 1.41 -9.00
CA ILE A 10 1.56 0.10 -8.89
C ILE A 10 0.10 0.23 -9.34
N ALA A 11 -0.13 -0.11 -10.60
CA ALA A 11 -1.44 -0.12 -11.23
C ALA A 11 -2.32 -1.26 -10.69
N VAL A 12 -3.62 -1.02 -10.69
CA VAL A 12 -4.64 -1.99 -10.28
C VAL A 12 -4.50 -3.29 -11.08
N ALA A 13 -4.67 -4.42 -10.40
CA ALA A 13 -4.60 -5.75 -10.98
C ALA A 13 -5.66 -5.95 -12.06
N ASP A 14 -5.31 -6.66 -13.13
CA ASP A 14 -6.25 -6.89 -14.25
C ASP A 14 -7.45 -7.77 -13.86
N ASP A 15 -7.33 -8.55 -12.79
CA ASP A 15 -8.41 -9.35 -12.21
C ASP A 15 -9.07 -8.70 -10.98
N SER A 16 -8.91 -7.38 -10.82
CA SER A 16 -9.64 -6.62 -9.80
C SER A 16 -11.16 -6.75 -10.05
N PRO A 17 -11.96 -7.03 -9.01
CA PRO A 17 -13.41 -7.19 -9.13
C PRO A 17 -14.17 -5.87 -9.24
N VAL A 18 -13.48 -4.73 -9.17
CA VAL A 18 -14.07 -3.39 -9.22
C VAL A 18 -13.54 -2.62 -10.43
N THR A 19 -14.39 -1.75 -10.97
CA THR A 19 -14.07 -0.84 -12.09
C THR A 19 -13.84 0.61 -11.65
N GLU A 20 -14.11 0.91 -10.39
CA GLU A 20 -13.92 2.21 -9.75
C GLU A 20 -13.32 2.00 -8.36
N SER A 21 -12.67 3.04 -7.83
CA SER A 21 -12.01 2.96 -6.53
C SER A 21 -13.04 2.91 -5.41
N VAL A 22 -12.96 1.88 -4.56
CA VAL A 22 -13.90 1.67 -3.46
C VAL A 22 -13.17 1.82 -2.13
N VAL A 23 -13.66 2.69 -1.26
CA VAL A 23 -13.14 2.84 0.10
C VAL A 23 -13.36 1.52 0.87
N PRO A 24 -12.30 0.86 1.38
CA PRO A 24 -12.46 -0.37 2.15
C PRO A 24 -13.27 -0.11 3.42
N GLN A 25 -14.25 -0.97 3.69
CA GLN A 25 -15.04 -0.93 4.92
C GLN A 25 -14.64 -2.07 5.86
N SER A 26 -14.66 -1.80 7.15
CA SER A 26 -14.45 -2.82 8.19
C SER A 26 -15.60 -3.82 8.17
N ARG A 27 -15.28 -5.11 8.31
CA ARG A 27 -16.27 -6.19 8.51
C ARG A 27 -16.12 -6.71 9.94
N GLY A 28 -17.04 -6.35 10.83
CA GLY A 28 -17.03 -6.78 12.23
C GLY A 28 -16.15 -5.92 13.15
N ALA A 29 -15.66 -6.52 14.23
CA ALA A 29 -15.03 -5.82 15.36
C ALA A 29 -13.59 -5.31 15.11
N GLY A 30 -12.97 -5.66 13.97
CA GLY A 30 -11.58 -5.31 13.68
C GLY A 30 -11.38 -4.68 12.30
N LYS A 31 -10.37 -3.81 12.19
CA LYS A 31 -9.94 -3.25 10.90
C LYS A 31 -9.17 -4.31 10.11
N THR A 32 -9.54 -4.48 8.84
CA THR A 32 -8.78 -5.34 7.92
C THR A 32 -7.50 -4.62 7.49
N ILE A 33 -6.52 -5.37 6.95
CA ILE A 33 -5.30 -4.75 6.42
C ILE A 33 -5.59 -3.70 5.33
N ALA A 34 -6.63 -3.91 4.52
CA ALA A 34 -7.06 -2.96 3.49
C ALA A 34 -7.53 -1.64 4.11
N VAL A 35 -8.34 -1.71 5.17
CA VAL A 35 -8.81 -0.53 5.91
C VAL A 35 -7.63 0.22 6.53
N VAL A 36 -6.74 -0.50 7.22
CA VAL A 36 -5.57 0.12 7.87
C VAL A 36 -4.67 0.83 6.87
N GLN A 37 -4.33 0.17 5.76
CA GLN A 37 -3.49 0.77 4.71
C GLN A 37 -4.20 1.95 4.02
N TYR A 38 -5.51 1.85 3.76
CA TYR A 38 -6.27 2.94 3.17
C TYR A 38 -6.26 4.17 4.07
N GLU A 39 -6.60 4.02 5.35
CA GLU A 39 -6.64 5.13 6.30
C GLU A 39 -5.26 5.77 6.47
N LEU A 40 -4.20 4.96 6.52
CA LEU A 40 -2.82 5.43 6.62
C LEU A 40 -2.45 6.33 5.43
N LEU A 41 -2.78 5.91 4.21
CA LEU A 41 -2.35 6.59 2.99
C LEU A 41 -3.29 7.71 2.56
N ALA A 42 -4.60 7.57 2.77
CA ALA A 42 -5.58 8.59 2.43
C ALA A 42 -5.40 9.86 3.28
N GLY A 43 -4.98 9.70 4.54
CA GLY A 43 -4.71 10.83 5.45
C GLY A 43 -3.29 11.41 5.33
N SER A 44 -2.40 10.78 4.57
CA SER A 44 -0.97 11.13 4.53
C SER A 44 -0.32 10.76 3.19
N PRO A 45 -0.81 11.35 2.07
CA PRO A 45 -0.25 11.10 0.75
C PRO A 45 1.23 11.54 0.71
N TYR A 46 2.09 10.69 0.15
CA TYR A 46 3.53 10.93 0.03
C TYR A 46 4.24 11.23 1.36
N VAL A 47 3.78 10.64 2.46
CA VAL A 47 4.48 10.67 3.77
C VAL A 47 5.25 9.38 4.02
N TYR A 48 4.64 8.24 3.71
CA TYR A 48 5.16 6.93 4.06
C TYR A 48 5.85 6.27 2.88
N THR A 49 6.94 5.55 3.13
CA THR A 49 7.53 4.62 2.15
C THR A 49 6.77 3.28 2.15
N GLN A 50 7.10 2.37 1.22
CA GLN A 50 6.51 1.02 1.28
C GLN A 50 6.83 0.32 2.60
N GLU A 51 8.09 0.39 3.05
CA GLU A 51 8.48 -0.25 4.31
C GLU A 51 7.68 0.30 5.48
N ASP A 52 7.46 1.62 5.53
CA ASP A 52 6.63 2.22 6.56
C ASP A 52 5.19 1.73 6.52
N VAL A 53 4.59 1.65 5.34
CA VAL A 53 3.22 1.13 5.20
C VAL A 53 3.14 -0.33 5.64
N LEU A 54 4.11 -1.17 5.25
CA LEU A 54 4.13 -2.58 5.63
C LEU A 54 4.25 -2.75 7.14
N PHE A 55 5.21 -2.04 7.76
CA PHE A 55 5.43 -2.10 9.19
C PHE A 55 4.27 -1.50 9.98
N GLU A 56 3.84 -0.29 9.66
CA GLU A 56 2.78 0.42 10.39
C GLU A 56 1.44 -0.32 10.31
N SER A 57 1.13 -0.90 9.15
CA SER A 57 -0.10 -1.68 8.97
C SER A 57 -0.08 -3.01 9.73
N TRP A 58 1.10 -3.59 9.96
CA TRP A 58 1.28 -4.71 10.88
C TRP A 58 1.21 -4.25 12.35
N PHE A 59 1.96 -3.21 12.72
CA PHE A 59 2.12 -2.71 14.08
C PHE A 59 0.78 -2.28 14.70
N ARG A 60 -0.06 -1.54 13.95
CA ARG A 60 -1.42 -1.14 14.39
C ARG A 60 -2.33 -2.32 14.73
N ARG A 61 -2.02 -3.52 14.26
CA ARG A 61 -2.79 -4.74 14.54
C ARG A 61 -2.27 -5.53 15.74
N GLN A 62 -1.12 -5.16 16.29
CA GLN A 62 -0.51 -5.82 17.44
C GLN A 62 -1.13 -5.39 18.79
N ASN A 63 -1.95 -4.33 18.80
CA ASN A 63 -2.62 -3.80 19.99
C ASN A 63 -1.64 -3.41 21.12
N LEU A 64 -0.59 -2.67 20.76
CA LEU A 64 0.48 -2.22 21.67
C LEU A 64 0.48 -0.68 21.78
N PRO A 65 -0.50 -0.06 22.46
CA PRO A 65 -0.62 1.40 22.52
C PRO A 65 0.50 2.09 23.31
N ASP A 66 1.12 1.38 24.27
CA ASP A 66 2.12 1.92 25.19
C ASP A 66 3.57 1.50 24.84
N ALA A 67 3.80 1.01 23.60
CA ALA A 67 5.13 0.63 23.16
C ALA A 67 6.06 1.87 23.11
N SER A 68 7.23 1.76 23.75
CA SER A 68 8.25 2.81 23.66
C SER A 68 8.88 2.86 22.27
N GLU A 69 9.50 3.99 21.91
CA GLU A 69 10.22 4.12 20.63
C GLU A 69 11.27 3.02 20.43
N GLN A 70 11.94 2.59 21.50
CA GLN A 70 12.92 1.51 21.47
C GLN A 70 12.28 0.15 21.16
N GLU A 71 11.10 -0.12 21.73
CA GLU A 71 10.38 -1.37 21.44
C GLU A 71 9.83 -1.35 20.01
N VAL A 72 9.31 -0.21 19.54
CA VAL A 72 8.87 -0.04 18.15
C VAL A 72 10.03 -0.28 17.18
N ALA A 73 11.22 0.27 17.45
CA ALA A 73 12.41 0.04 16.65
C ALA A 73 12.82 -1.45 16.63
N ARG A 74 12.84 -2.11 17.80
CA ARG A 74 13.15 -3.55 17.90
C ARG A 74 12.16 -4.40 17.10
N LEU A 75 10.86 -4.09 17.21
CA LEU A 75 9.82 -4.80 16.47
C LEU A 75 9.92 -4.55 14.96
N ARG A 76 10.35 -3.37 14.54
CA ARG A 76 10.61 -3.07 13.12
C ARG A 76 11.75 -3.92 12.57
N ASP A 77 12.85 -4.01 13.31
CA ASP A 77 13.99 -4.86 12.94
C ASP A 77 13.58 -6.34 12.87
N GLU A 78 12.81 -6.82 13.86
CA GLU A 78 12.29 -8.18 13.86
C GLU A 78 11.35 -8.43 12.68
N PHE A 79 10.45 -7.48 12.36
CA PHE A 79 9.53 -7.58 11.24
C PHE A 79 10.29 -7.72 9.91
N PHE A 80 11.32 -6.92 9.68
CA PHE A 80 12.11 -6.97 8.45
C PHE A 80 13.22 -8.04 8.44
N SER A 81 13.47 -8.74 9.56
CA SER A 81 14.33 -9.93 9.58
C SER A 81 13.77 -11.09 8.74
N ARG A 82 12.46 -11.05 8.42
CA ARG A 82 11.77 -12.01 7.56
C ARG A 82 11.37 -11.34 6.25
N SER A 83 11.32 -12.11 5.17
CA SER A 83 10.87 -11.61 3.87
C SER A 83 9.41 -11.14 3.94
N GLN A 84 9.17 -9.88 3.55
CA GLN A 84 7.84 -9.29 3.51
C GLN A 84 7.32 -9.22 2.08
N ALA A 85 6.01 -9.43 1.92
CA ALA A 85 5.35 -9.20 0.63
C ALA A 85 5.28 -7.69 0.35
N CYS A 86 5.67 -7.28 -0.86
CA CYS A 86 5.60 -5.88 -1.27
C CYS A 86 4.16 -5.41 -1.48
N LEU A 87 3.96 -4.09 -1.67
CA LEU A 87 2.63 -3.51 -1.83
C LEU A 87 1.93 -3.90 -3.15
N ARG A 88 2.62 -4.54 -4.09
CA ARG A 88 1.95 -5.22 -5.22
C ARG A 88 1.00 -6.33 -4.76
N ALA A 89 1.21 -6.87 -3.56
CA ALA A 89 0.33 -7.85 -2.93
C ALA A 89 -0.77 -7.22 -2.06
N SER A 90 -0.78 -5.90 -1.87
CA SER A 90 -1.79 -5.20 -1.06
C SER A 90 -3.20 -5.44 -1.61
N PRO A 91 -4.23 -5.61 -0.76
CA PRO A 91 -5.61 -5.68 -1.23
C PRO A 91 -6.05 -4.42 -1.98
N LEU A 92 -5.45 -3.26 -1.70
CA LEU A 92 -5.86 -1.97 -2.27
C LEU A 92 -5.82 -1.97 -3.81
N PRO A 93 -4.66 -2.20 -4.46
CA PRO A 93 -4.59 -2.30 -5.92
C PRO A 93 -5.11 -3.64 -6.45
N LYS A 94 -5.32 -4.64 -5.60
CA LYS A 94 -5.82 -5.97 -6.03
C LYS A 94 -7.33 -6.09 -6.10
N LYS A 95 -8.05 -5.38 -5.23
CA LYS A 95 -9.48 -5.62 -4.96
C LYS A 95 -10.32 -4.37 -4.81
N TYR A 96 -9.71 -3.23 -4.52
CA TYR A 96 -10.42 -2.00 -4.16
C TYR A 96 -10.21 -0.87 -5.17
N GLY A 97 -9.56 -1.13 -6.30
CA GLY A 97 -9.42 -0.14 -7.38
C GLY A 97 -8.45 1.00 -7.07
N TRP A 98 -7.60 0.88 -6.05
CA TRP A 98 -6.63 1.91 -5.70
C TRP A 98 -5.25 1.60 -6.25
N GLY A 99 -4.77 2.37 -7.22
CA GLY A 99 -3.35 2.41 -7.55
C GLY A 99 -2.50 2.94 -6.41
N LEU A 100 -1.21 2.61 -6.42
CA LEU A 100 -0.23 3.17 -5.49
C LEU A 100 0.84 3.92 -6.27
N ALA A 101 0.84 5.24 -6.18
CA ALA A 101 1.80 6.12 -6.84
C ALA A 101 2.98 6.40 -5.91
N PHE A 102 4.19 6.16 -6.38
CA PHE A 102 5.44 6.39 -5.65
C PHE A 102 6.20 7.54 -6.28
N ASP A 103 6.59 8.52 -5.46
CA ASP A 103 7.40 9.65 -5.91
C ASP A 103 8.89 9.28 -6.07
N THR A 104 9.72 10.25 -6.41
CA THR A 104 11.16 10.09 -6.58
C THR A 104 11.91 9.82 -5.27
N GLU A 105 11.29 10.09 -4.11
CA GLU A 105 11.82 9.79 -2.77
C GLU A 105 11.31 8.44 -2.24
N GLY A 106 10.44 7.75 -3.00
CA GLY A 106 9.89 6.45 -2.67
C GLY A 106 8.70 6.49 -1.70
N ARG A 107 8.11 7.67 -1.51
CA ARG A 107 6.92 7.87 -0.69
C ARG A 107 5.69 7.57 -1.51
N VAL A 108 4.67 7.00 -0.88
CA VAL A 108 3.48 6.47 -1.57
C VAL A 108 2.22 7.31 -1.30
N ALA A 109 1.39 7.45 -2.33
CA ALA A 109 0.04 7.96 -2.25
C ALA A 109 -0.96 6.98 -2.89
N LEU A 110 -2.21 7.04 -2.43
CA LEU A 110 -3.33 6.38 -3.11
C LEU A 110 -3.68 7.14 -4.38
N CYS A 111 -3.83 6.42 -5.48
CA CYS A 111 -4.25 6.97 -6.75
C CYS A 111 -5.52 6.23 -7.23
N PRO A 112 -6.70 6.86 -7.17
CA PRO A 112 -7.94 6.19 -7.60
C PRO A 112 -7.87 5.81 -9.09
N MET A 113 -8.22 4.59 -9.47
CA MET A 113 -8.12 4.11 -10.86
C MET A 113 -8.99 4.89 -11.86
N ASP A 114 -10.06 5.50 -11.36
CA ASP A 114 -11.03 6.33 -12.07
C ASP A 114 -10.62 7.81 -12.14
N SER A 115 -9.48 8.18 -11.56
CA SER A 115 -8.98 9.56 -11.57
C SER A 115 -8.21 9.91 -12.85
N THR A 116 -8.18 11.21 -13.19
CA THR A 116 -7.34 11.74 -14.27
C THR A 116 -5.85 11.59 -13.98
N GLU A 117 -5.44 11.71 -12.72
CA GLU A 117 -4.05 11.49 -12.27
C GLU A 117 -3.59 10.06 -12.59
N TYR A 118 -4.43 9.06 -12.31
CA TYR A 118 -4.10 7.67 -12.62
C TYR A 118 -3.88 7.45 -14.11
N GLN A 119 -4.74 8.04 -14.96
CA GLN A 119 -4.57 7.97 -16.42
C GLN A 119 -3.31 8.71 -16.88
N ALA A 120 -2.99 9.85 -16.27
CA ALA A 120 -1.77 10.58 -16.57
C ALA A 120 -0.52 9.77 -16.22
N LEU A 121 -0.48 9.14 -15.04
CA LEU A 121 0.63 8.28 -14.62
C LEU A 121 0.78 7.02 -15.48
N LEU A 122 -0.32 6.49 -16.02
CA LEU A 122 -0.26 5.37 -16.97
C LEU A 122 0.35 5.76 -18.33
N ALA A 123 0.18 7.02 -18.74
CA ALA A 123 0.67 7.55 -20.01
C ALA A 123 2.02 8.28 -19.90
N ASP A 124 2.54 8.45 -18.69
CA ASP A 124 3.80 9.12 -18.43
C ASP A 124 4.99 8.18 -18.64
N ASP A 125 5.79 8.43 -19.67
CA ASP A 125 7.03 7.69 -19.96
C ASP A 125 8.06 7.81 -18.82
N GLY A 126 7.96 8.84 -17.98
CA GLY A 126 8.77 9.01 -16.79
C GLY A 126 8.36 8.07 -15.64
N THR A 127 7.14 7.55 -15.64
CA THR A 127 6.63 6.73 -14.53
C THR A 127 6.72 5.25 -14.86
N LYS A 128 7.41 4.50 -14.01
CA LYS A 128 7.45 3.05 -14.14
C LYS A 128 6.11 2.46 -13.74
N VAL A 129 5.41 1.82 -14.68
CA VAL A 129 4.13 1.16 -14.38
C VAL A 129 4.34 -0.32 -14.08
N LEU A 130 3.88 -0.78 -12.92
CA LEU A 130 3.86 -2.18 -12.50
C LEU A 130 2.44 -2.60 -12.14
N LYS A 131 1.99 -3.76 -12.63
CA LYS A 131 0.69 -4.30 -12.19
C LYS A 131 0.78 -4.91 -10.80
N ALA A 132 -0.24 -4.69 -9.98
CA ALA A 132 -0.44 -5.45 -8.76
C ALA A 132 -0.57 -6.95 -9.07
N MET A 133 -0.22 -7.77 -8.07
CA MET A 133 -0.30 -9.22 -8.20
C MET A 133 -1.75 -9.66 -8.36
N ARG A 134 -2.00 -10.68 -9.17
CA ARG A 134 -3.34 -11.23 -9.36
C ARG A 134 -3.94 -11.74 -8.04
N SER A 135 -5.26 -11.58 -7.90
CA SER A 135 -6.01 -12.16 -6.77
C SER A 135 -6.25 -13.66 -6.97
N SER A 136 -6.44 -14.08 -8.22
CA SER A 136 -6.51 -15.48 -8.63
C SER A 136 -5.11 -16.10 -8.72
N ARG A 137 -4.95 -17.29 -8.12
CA ARG A 137 -3.82 -18.18 -8.44
C ARG A 137 -4.25 -19.02 -9.64
N LEU A 138 -4.17 -18.44 -10.84
CA LEU A 138 -4.24 -19.21 -12.08
C LEU A 138 -2.84 -19.66 -12.45
#